data_AF-M8C5S8-F1
#
_entry.id   AF-M8C5S8-F1
#
_cell.length_a   1.000
_cell.length_b   1.000
_cell.length_c   1.000
_cell.angle_alpha   90.00
_cell.angle_beta   90.00
_cell.angle_gamma   90.00
#
_symmetry.space_group_name_H-M   'P 1'
#
loop_
_entity.id
_entity.type
_entity.pdbx_description
1 polymer ?
#
loop_
_entity_poly.entity_id
_entity_poly.type
_entity_poly.pdbx_seq_one_letter_code
_entity_poly.pdbx_strand_id
1 'polypeptide(L)'
;MVPCDYVRGWNEYMSGMGYVISWDLVEWIVAAADQIRNHTVGPEDRTLYSWFSGAGKAKNRMDVKPAMYDFPQRGAPCAHELVPDTIAVHRLKNNFRWSTTLKYFNFTAGLEPSKFYRVV
;
A
#
# COMPACT_ATOMS: atom_id res chain seq x y z
N MET A 1 3.83 -1.15 -2.64
CA MET A 1 3.69 -2.10 -3.77
C MET A 1 3.98 -1.36 -5.07
N VAL A 2 4.61 -1.98 -6.08
CA VAL A 2 4.75 -1.30 -7.39
C VAL A 2 3.42 -1.33 -8.17
N PRO A 3 3.17 -0.38 -9.10
CA PRO A 3 1.97 -0.39 -9.97
C PRO A 3 1.78 -1.74 -10.67
N CYS A 4 0.56 -2.18 -10.94
CA CYS A 4 0.34 -3.53 -11.48
C CYS A 4 0.78 -3.68 -12.93
N ASP A 5 0.71 -2.59 -13.69
CA ASP A 5 1.27 -2.42 -15.03
C ASP A 5 2.79 -2.19 -15.02
N TYR A 6 3.44 -2.35 -13.88
CA TYR A 6 4.89 -2.20 -13.77
C TYR A 6 5.63 -3.09 -14.77
N VAL A 7 6.48 -2.46 -15.58
CA VAL A 7 7.48 -3.07 -16.43
C VAL A 7 8.83 -2.54 -15.98
N ARG A 8 9.81 -3.43 -15.77
CA ARG A 8 11.14 -3.06 -15.26
C ARG A 8 11.76 -1.91 -16.09
N GLY A 9 12.18 -0.83 -15.42
CA GLY A 9 12.72 0.38 -16.05
C GLY A 9 11.70 1.48 -16.35
N TRP A 10 10.42 1.28 -16.07
CA TRP A 10 9.34 2.28 -16.21
C TRP A 10 8.43 2.26 -14.97
N ASN A 11 7.98 3.43 -14.49
CA ASN A 11 7.04 3.56 -13.36
C ASN A 11 7.49 2.84 -12.06
N GLU A 12 8.76 3.01 -11.67
CA GLU A 12 9.33 2.38 -10.47
C GLU A 12 8.82 2.97 -9.13
N TYR A 13 7.84 3.87 -9.11
CA TYR A 13 7.31 4.39 -7.84
C TYR A 13 6.55 3.30 -7.06
N MET A 14 6.41 3.46 -5.75
CA MET A 14 5.59 2.58 -4.94
C MET A 14 4.16 3.11 -4.96
N SER A 15 3.26 2.44 -5.67
CA SER A 15 1.85 2.83 -5.80
C SER A 15 1.18 3.12 -4.46
N GLY A 16 0.36 4.18 -4.44
CA GLY A 16 -0.52 4.56 -3.33
C GLY A 16 -1.58 3.53 -2.90
N MET A 17 -1.50 2.28 -3.38
CA MET A 17 -2.16 1.14 -2.73
C MET A 17 -1.56 0.86 -1.33
N GLY A 18 -0.32 1.30 -1.11
CA GLY A 18 0.33 1.33 0.19
C GLY A 18 1.78 0.87 0.12
N TYR A 19 2.59 1.40 1.02
CA TYR A 19 3.99 1.07 1.17
C TYR A 19 4.47 1.41 2.58
N VAL A 20 5.59 0.81 2.95
CA VAL A 20 6.34 1.12 4.16
C VAL A 20 7.76 1.50 3.75
N ILE A 21 8.35 2.43 4.47
CA ILE A 21 9.75 2.80 4.33
C ILE A 21 10.47 2.52 5.65
N SER A 22 11.74 2.14 5.56
CA SER A 22 12.58 1.93 6.73
C SER A 22 12.91 3.25 7.42
N TRP A 23 13.25 3.20 8.70
CA TRP A 23 13.48 4.40 9.51
C TRP A 23 14.64 5.26 9.00
N ASP A 24 15.70 4.66 8.45
CA ASP A 24 16.82 5.38 7.85
C ASP A 24 16.40 6.27 6.66
N LEU A 25 15.37 5.86 5.90
CA LEU A 25 14.80 6.68 4.83
C LEU A 25 13.98 7.84 5.40
N VAL A 26 13.31 7.65 6.53
CA VAL A 26 12.60 8.72 7.26
C VAL A 26 13.60 9.75 7.79
N GLU A 27 14.67 9.31 8.43
CA GLU A 27 15.74 10.20 8.91
C GLU A 27 16.38 10.98 7.76
N TRP A 28 16.57 10.33 6.61
CA TRP A 28 17.04 11.01 5.41
C TRP A 28 16.06 12.08 4.91
N ILE A 29 14.74 11.83 4.88
CA ILE A 29 13.73 12.83 4.49
C ILE A 29 13.82 14.07 5.37
N VAL A 30 13.95 13.88 6.69
CA VAL A 30 14.07 14.98 7.66
C VAL A 30 15.36 15.77 7.41
N ALA A 31 16.50 15.10 7.22
CA ALA A 31 17.77 15.75 6.94
C ALA A 31 17.79 16.47 5.58
N ALA A 32 17.05 15.98 4.59
CA ALA A 32 16.98 16.52 3.25
C ALA A 32 15.87 17.57 3.06
N ALA A 33 15.18 18.00 4.13
CA ALA A 33 13.99 18.86 4.06
C ALA A 33 14.20 20.10 3.17
N ASP A 34 15.33 20.80 3.29
CA ASP A 34 15.63 21.97 2.47
C ASP A 34 15.84 21.66 0.99
N GLN A 35 16.31 20.46 0.67
CA GLN A 35 16.52 20.00 -0.70
C GLN A 35 15.19 19.62 -1.37
N ILE A 36 14.27 19.02 -0.61
CA ILE A 36 13.01 18.47 -1.15
C ILE A 36 11.81 19.41 -1.00
N ARG A 37 11.88 20.47 -0.19
CA ARG A 37 10.74 21.36 0.11
C ARG A 37 10.07 21.97 -1.13
N ASN A 38 10.85 22.23 -2.18
CA ASN A 38 10.35 22.80 -3.44
C ASN A 38 9.84 21.74 -4.43
N HIS A 39 9.95 20.45 -4.08
CA HIS A 39 9.59 19.31 -4.90
C HIS A 39 8.43 18.52 -4.28
N THR A 40 7.39 19.21 -3.81
CA THR A 40 6.26 18.61 -3.06
C THR A 40 4.95 18.55 -3.85
N VAL A 41 4.94 19.00 -5.12
CA VAL A 41 3.74 19.07 -5.95
C VAL A 41 3.58 17.80 -6.80
N GLY A 42 2.44 17.12 -6.65
CA GLY A 42 2.08 15.93 -7.43
C GLY A 42 1.52 14.80 -6.58
N PRO A 43 1.25 13.63 -7.17
CA PRO A 43 0.90 12.42 -6.42
C PRO A 43 2.00 12.05 -5.42
N GLU A 44 1.63 11.88 -4.15
CA GLU A 44 2.56 11.67 -3.04
C GLU A 44 3.52 10.49 -3.29
N ASP A 45 3.01 9.38 -3.82
CA ASP A 45 3.79 8.19 -4.16
C ASP A 45 4.87 8.44 -5.23
N ARG A 46 4.54 9.24 -6.25
CA ARG A 46 5.49 9.64 -7.30
C ARG A 46 6.48 10.67 -6.80
N THR A 47 6.02 11.61 -6.00
CA THR A 47 6.84 12.63 -5.36
C THR A 47 7.89 11.99 -4.47
N LEU A 48 7.49 11.07 -3.60
CA LEU A 48 8.39 10.33 -2.71
C LEU A 48 9.43 9.52 -3.51
N TYR A 49 8.99 8.83 -4.56
CA TYR A 49 9.90 8.13 -5.47
C TYR A 49 10.93 9.08 -6.10
N SER A 50 10.52 10.27 -6.53
CA SER A 50 11.42 11.25 -7.15
C SER A 50 12.52 11.71 -6.19
N TRP A 51 12.19 11.92 -4.90
CA TRP A 51 13.16 12.31 -3.88
C TRP A 51 14.23 11.24 -3.69
N PHE A 52 13.81 9.98 -3.52
CA PHE A 52 14.75 8.89 -3.33
C PHE A 52 15.59 8.61 -4.56
N SER A 53 14.98 8.63 -5.75
CA SER A 53 15.68 8.39 -7.01
C SER A 53 16.76 9.45 -7.25
N GLY A 54 16.41 10.74 -7.11
CA GLY A 54 17.35 11.85 -7.27
C GLY A 54 18.52 11.83 -6.27
N ALA A 55 18.28 11.29 -5.07
CA ALA A 55 19.30 11.18 -4.03
C ALA A 55 20.03 9.82 -3.99
N GLY A 56 19.73 8.90 -4.91
CA GLY A 56 20.30 7.56 -4.92
C GLY A 56 19.93 6.71 -3.68
N LYS A 57 18.77 6.95 -3.08
CA LYS A 57 18.20 6.25 -1.92
C LYS A 57 17.15 5.22 -2.33
N ALA A 58 16.66 4.44 -1.36
CA ALA A 58 15.63 3.41 -1.54
C ALA A 58 15.96 2.39 -2.66
N LYS A 59 17.21 1.91 -2.72
CA LYS A 59 17.66 0.91 -3.71
C LYS A 59 17.16 -0.50 -3.38
N ASN A 60 16.99 -0.80 -2.09
CA ASN A 60 16.47 -2.07 -1.61
C ASN A 60 14.95 -2.00 -1.60
N ARG A 61 14.31 -2.64 -2.59
CA ARG A 61 12.86 -2.62 -2.75
C ARG A 61 12.33 -4.03 -2.71
N MET A 62 11.28 -4.22 -1.91
CA MET A 62 10.53 -5.46 -1.86
C MET A 62 9.12 -5.18 -2.35
N ASP A 63 8.66 -6.01 -3.29
CA ASP A 63 7.28 -5.98 -3.75
C ASP A 63 6.52 -7.11 -3.09
N VAL A 64 5.27 -6.82 -2.72
CA VAL A 64 4.39 -7.75 -2.00
C VAL A 64 3.24 -8.24 -2.89
N LYS A 65 3.34 -8.07 -4.22
CA LYS A 65 2.37 -8.65 -5.13
C LYS A 65 2.31 -10.17 -4.95
N PRO A 66 1.12 -10.79 -4.96
CA PRO A 66 -0.21 -10.22 -5.22
C PRO A 66 -1.01 -9.87 -3.94
N ALA A 67 -0.36 -9.66 -2.79
CA ALA A 67 -1.02 -9.56 -1.48
C ALA A 67 -1.78 -8.24 -1.23
N MET A 68 -1.52 -7.18 -2.01
CA MET A 68 -2.28 -5.92 -1.97
C MET A 68 -2.83 -5.63 -3.36
N TYR A 69 -4.12 -5.32 -3.51
CA TYR A 69 -4.75 -5.26 -4.84
C TYR A 69 -6.11 -4.55 -4.81
N ASP A 70 -6.64 -4.19 -5.98
CA ASP A 70 -7.96 -3.55 -6.11
C ASP A 70 -9.08 -4.51 -5.75
N PHE A 71 -10.18 -4.00 -5.19
CA PHE A 71 -11.38 -4.79 -4.88
C PHE A 71 -11.79 -5.72 -6.04
N PRO A 72 -12.17 -6.99 -5.77
CA PRO A 72 -12.55 -7.96 -6.79
C PRO A 72 -13.69 -7.43 -7.68
N GLN A 73 -13.34 -6.95 -8.87
CA GLN A 73 -14.28 -6.44 -9.85
C GLN A 73 -13.80 -6.85 -11.24
N ARG A 74 -14.71 -7.46 -12.01
CA ARG A 74 -14.42 -7.87 -13.38
C ARG A 74 -13.93 -6.67 -14.21
N GLY A 75 -12.78 -6.83 -14.86
CA GLY A 75 -12.18 -5.80 -15.71
C GLY A 75 -11.47 -4.67 -14.96
N ALA A 76 -11.44 -4.68 -13.63
CA ALA A 76 -10.59 -3.76 -12.89
C ALA A 76 -9.12 -4.17 -13.04
N PRO A 77 -8.20 -3.22 -13.30
CA PRO A 77 -6.77 -3.50 -13.23
C PRO A 77 -6.42 -3.91 -11.80
N CYS A 78 -5.39 -4.73 -11.63
CA CYS A 78 -4.93 -5.14 -10.31
C CYS A 78 -6.00 -5.85 -9.45
N ALA A 79 -7.02 -6.48 -10.02
CA ALA A 79 -8.06 -7.13 -9.22
C ALA A 79 -8.02 -8.64 -9.37
N HIS A 80 -8.09 -9.34 -8.25
CA HIS A 80 -8.29 -10.79 -8.17
C HIS A 80 -9.17 -11.11 -6.95
N GLU A 81 -9.45 -12.39 -6.72
CA GLU A 81 -10.35 -12.84 -5.65
C GLU A 81 -9.78 -12.55 -4.24
N LEU A 82 -10.61 -12.60 -3.19
CA LEU A 82 -10.10 -12.53 -1.81
C LEU A 82 -9.46 -13.88 -1.42
N VAL A 83 -8.16 -13.89 -1.11
CA VAL A 83 -7.37 -15.11 -0.87
C VAL A 83 -6.64 -15.04 0.47
N PRO A 84 -6.33 -16.16 1.16
CA PRO A 84 -5.77 -16.15 2.51
C PRO A 84 -4.54 -15.23 2.73
N ASP A 85 -3.73 -15.02 1.69
CA ASP A 85 -2.53 -14.16 1.74
C ASP A 85 -2.81 -12.66 1.47
N THR A 86 -4.09 -12.26 1.38
CA THR A 86 -4.48 -10.86 1.20
C THR A 86 -4.13 -10.03 2.42
N ILE A 87 -3.30 -9.02 2.23
CA ILE A 87 -2.86 -8.07 3.27
C ILE A 87 -3.68 -6.78 3.22
N ALA A 88 -4.05 -6.30 2.02
CA ALA A 88 -4.85 -5.09 1.87
C ALA A 88 -5.68 -5.08 0.58
N VAL A 89 -6.83 -4.42 0.61
CA VAL A 89 -7.71 -4.24 -0.56
C VAL A 89 -7.94 -2.76 -0.82
N HIS A 90 -7.68 -2.33 -2.05
CA HIS A 90 -7.79 -0.95 -2.51
C HIS A 90 -9.12 -0.68 -3.24
N ARG A 91 -9.42 0.60 -3.51
CA ARG A 91 -10.67 1.09 -4.17
C ARG A 91 -11.99 0.71 -3.49
N LEU A 92 -12.04 0.73 -2.17
CA LEU A 92 -13.25 0.53 -1.37
C LEU A 92 -14.16 1.78 -1.35
N LYS A 93 -14.53 2.31 -2.51
CA LYS A 93 -15.21 3.62 -2.66
C LYS A 93 -16.73 3.59 -2.44
N ASN A 94 -17.27 2.48 -1.95
CA ASN A 94 -18.69 2.36 -1.62
C ASN A 94 -18.93 1.31 -0.51
N ASN A 95 -20.12 1.37 0.09
CA ASN A 95 -20.50 0.53 1.24
C ASN A 95 -20.46 -0.97 0.91
N PHE A 96 -20.81 -1.37 -0.31
CA PHE A 96 -20.78 -2.77 -0.73
C PHE A 96 -19.35 -3.31 -0.71
N ARG A 97 -18.40 -2.58 -1.31
CA ARG A 97 -16.98 -2.98 -1.32
C ARG A 97 -16.39 -3.00 0.08
N TRP A 98 -16.70 -1.97 0.86
CA TRP A 98 -16.24 -1.84 2.24
C TRP A 98 -16.73 -2.99 3.12
N SER A 99 -18.05 -3.24 3.13
CA SER A 99 -18.64 -4.31 3.95
C SER A 99 -18.19 -5.71 3.53
N THR A 100 -18.03 -5.97 2.23
CA THR A 100 -17.49 -7.25 1.73
C THR A 100 -16.07 -7.48 2.23
N THR A 101 -15.22 -6.46 2.14
CA THR A 101 -13.83 -6.53 2.58
C THR A 101 -13.71 -6.68 4.09
N LEU A 102 -14.53 -5.96 4.87
CA LEU A 102 -14.56 -6.10 6.33
C LEU A 102 -15.00 -7.50 6.77
N LYS A 103 -16.02 -8.08 6.12
CA LYS A 103 -16.45 -9.45 6.41
C LYS A 103 -15.34 -10.47 6.15
N TYR A 104 -14.58 -10.27 5.08
CA TYR A 104 -13.45 -11.12 4.74
C TYR A 104 -12.34 -11.06 5.81
N PHE A 105 -11.97 -9.87 6.27
CA PHE A 105 -10.97 -9.68 7.32
C PHE A 105 -11.49 -9.87 8.75
N ASN A 106 -12.71 -10.40 8.94
CA ASN A 106 -13.26 -10.62 10.27
C ASN A 106 -12.61 -11.85 10.94
N PHE A 107 -11.34 -11.72 11.30
CA PHE A 107 -10.59 -12.74 12.05
C PHE A 107 -11.18 -12.98 13.46
N THR A 108 -12.03 -12.07 13.93
CA THR A 108 -12.74 -12.20 15.20
C THR A 108 -14.02 -13.03 15.11
N ALA A 109 -14.51 -13.37 13.90
CA ALA A 109 -15.76 -14.12 13.72
C ALA A 109 -15.76 -15.51 14.38
N GLY A 110 -14.58 -16.12 14.53
CA GLY A 110 -14.41 -17.42 15.18
C GLY A 110 -13.82 -17.33 16.59
N LEU A 111 -13.64 -16.12 17.15
CA LEU A 111 -13.12 -15.97 18.50
C LEU A 111 -14.27 -16.00 19.50
N GLU A 112 -14.22 -16.99 20.38
CA GLU A 112 -15.11 -17.02 21.55
C GLU A 112 -14.73 -15.91 22.53
N PRO A 113 -15.68 -15.21 23.14
CA PRO A 113 -15.39 -14.25 24.20
C PRO A 113 -14.60 -14.89 25.35
N SER A 114 -13.72 -14.12 25.98
CA SER A 114 -12.95 -14.58 27.13
C SER A 114 -12.96 -13.55 28.25
N LYS A 115 -12.40 -13.90 29.41
CA LYS A 115 -12.17 -12.93 30.49
C LYS A 115 -11.27 -11.75 30.07
N PHE A 116 -10.54 -11.85 28.96
CA PHE A 116 -9.58 -10.85 28.48
C PHE A 116 -10.12 -10.00 27.32
N TYR A 117 -11.20 -10.40 26.65
CA TYR A 117 -11.81 -9.61 25.58
C TYR A 117 -13.27 -9.97 25.35
N ARG A 118 -14.06 -9.00 24.90
CA ARG A 118 -15.43 -9.19 24.42
C ARG A 118 -15.47 -8.95 22.92
N VAL A 119 -16.15 -9.83 22.19
CA VAL A 119 -16.51 -9.61 20.79
C VAL A 119 -17.86 -8.90 20.80
N VAL A 120 -17.97 -7.73 20.16
CA VAL A 120 -19.21 -6.93 20.05
C VAL A 120 -19.81 -7.13 18.68
#